data_AF-A0A2V6T8J6-F1
#
_entry.id   AF-A0A2V6T8J6-F1
#
_cell.length_a   1.000
_cell.length_b   1.000
_cell.length_c   1.000
_cell.angle_alpha   90.00
_cell.angle_beta   90.00
_cell.angle_gamma   90.00
#
_symmetry.space_group_name_H-M   'P 1'
#
loop_
_entity.id
_entity.type
_entity.pdbx_description
1 polymer ?
#
loop_
_entity_poly.entity_id
_entity_poly.type
_entity_poly.pdbx_seq_one_letter_code
_entity_poly.pdbx_strand_id
1 'polypeptide(L)'
;NNLFQRWWHNVQTPHWDHDSFAINYIGHPYFGSAYYTRARERGFGELDSLVYAALASAMYEFGTEALFERPSYQDLISTPIGGALIGLALEPIRSWIKLKPDPKWYDQLFLAATDPIGLLNGMFERALGIKSDLRVDLGQGNRIYVQLRLNWN
;
A
#
# COMPACT_ATOMS: atom_id res chain seq x y z
N ASN A 1 -12.03 7.04 -29.27
CA ASN A 1 -11.58 7.10 -27.88
C ASN A 1 -10.57 6.03 -27.58
N ASN A 2 -9.30 6.40 -27.38
CA ASN A 2 -8.30 5.48 -26.82
C ASN A 2 -8.28 5.61 -25.27
N LEU A 3 -7.66 4.65 -24.60
CA LEU A 3 -7.54 4.61 -23.13
C LEU A 3 -6.89 5.87 -22.54
N PHE A 4 -5.88 6.42 -23.21
CA PHE A 4 -5.19 7.62 -22.75
C PHE A 4 -6.11 8.85 -22.70
N GLN A 5 -6.97 9.05 -23.71
CA GLN A 5 -7.93 10.16 -23.72
C GLN A 5 -8.95 10.03 -22.59
N ARG A 6 -9.40 8.81 -22.28
CA ARG A 6 -10.32 8.56 -21.14
C ARG A 6 -9.63 8.86 -19.82
N TRP A 7 -8.41 8.34 -19.63
CA TRP A 7 -7.60 8.62 -18.46
C TRP A 7 -7.38 10.11 -18.25
N TRP A 8 -6.94 10.81 -19.30
CA TRP A 8 -6.70 12.25 -19.28
C TRP A 8 -7.95 13.05 -18.91
N HIS A 9 -9.12 12.67 -19.44
CA HIS A 9 -10.40 13.29 -19.09
C HIS A 9 -10.77 13.02 -17.62
N ASN A 10 -10.57 11.78 -17.16
CA ASN A 10 -10.95 11.35 -15.82
C ASN A 10 -10.11 12.03 -14.73
N VAL A 11 -8.78 12.07 -14.88
CA VAL A 11 -7.88 12.72 -13.90
C VAL A 11 -8.15 14.22 -13.74
N GLN A 12 -8.73 14.86 -14.76
CA GLN A 12 -9.10 16.27 -14.74
C GLN A 12 -10.47 16.53 -14.11
N THR A 13 -11.27 15.49 -13.89
CA THR A 13 -12.64 15.62 -13.37
C THR A 13 -12.90 14.78 -12.10
N PRO A 14 -12.08 14.91 -11.03
CA PRO A 14 -12.36 14.21 -9.78
C PRO A 14 -13.71 14.63 -9.20
N HIS A 15 -14.37 13.71 -8.52
CA HIS A 15 -15.72 13.91 -8.01
C HIS A 15 -15.93 13.22 -6.66
N TRP A 16 -17.06 13.52 -6.03
CA TRP A 16 -17.57 12.68 -4.96
C TRP A 16 -18.42 11.60 -5.62
N ASP A 17 -17.94 10.35 -5.64
CA ASP A 17 -18.75 9.23 -6.12
C ASP A 17 -19.83 8.84 -5.10
N HIS A 18 -20.73 7.94 -5.50
CA HIS A 18 -21.76 7.37 -4.62
C HIS A 18 -21.69 5.85 -4.63
N ASP A 19 -20.48 5.31 -4.60
CA ASP A 19 -20.25 3.87 -4.66
C ASP A 19 -20.78 3.15 -3.43
N SER A 20 -20.96 1.84 -3.58
CA SER A 20 -21.55 1.02 -2.53
C SER A 20 -20.66 1.03 -1.28
N PHE A 21 -21.29 0.98 -0.11
CA PHE A 21 -20.60 0.96 1.19
C PHE A 21 -19.47 -0.08 1.28
N ALA A 22 -19.65 -1.24 0.66
CA ALA A 22 -18.63 -2.31 0.66
C ALA A 22 -17.36 -1.92 -0.09
N ILE A 23 -17.45 -1.15 -1.18
CA ILE A 23 -16.28 -0.70 -1.94
C ILE A 23 -15.52 0.33 -1.10
N ASN A 24 -16.20 1.40 -0.66
CA ASN A 24 -15.56 2.56 -0.03
C ASN A 24 -15.09 2.29 1.40
N TYR A 25 -15.72 1.34 2.11
CA TYR A 25 -15.43 1.09 3.53
C TYR A 25 -14.87 -0.30 3.83
N ILE A 26 -14.77 -1.19 2.84
CA ILE A 26 -14.09 -2.50 3.01
C ILE A 26 -12.96 -2.64 2.00
N GLY A 27 -13.24 -2.48 0.71
CA GLY A 27 -12.25 -2.63 -0.36
C GLY A 27 -11.12 -1.60 -0.25
N HIS A 28 -11.48 -0.31 -0.30
CA HIS A 28 -10.53 0.80 -0.21
C HIS A 28 -9.70 0.73 1.10
N PRO A 29 -10.31 0.67 2.30
CA PRO A 29 -9.54 0.50 3.54
C PRO A 29 -8.64 -0.73 3.56
N TYR A 30 -9.05 -1.86 2.97
CA TYR A 30 -8.18 -3.03 2.85
C TYR A 30 -6.92 -2.74 2.01
N PHE A 31 -7.05 -2.16 0.82
CA PHE A 31 -5.89 -1.79 0.00
C PHE A 31 -5.02 -0.73 0.67
N GLY A 32 -5.64 0.26 1.32
CA GLY A 32 -4.94 1.20 2.19
C GLY A 32 -4.13 0.50 3.28
N SER A 33 -4.68 -0.54 3.90
CA SER A 33 -4.00 -1.32 4.94
C SER A 33 -2.83 -2.12 4.40
N ALA A 34 -2.92 -2.61 3.15
CA ALA A 34 -1.80 -3.28 2.48
C ALA A 34 -0.66 -2.29 2.21
N TYR A 35 -0.95 -1.07 1.75
CA TYR A 35 0.06 -0.01 1.57
C TYR A 35 0.70 0.39 2.90
N TYR A 36 -0.11 0.61 3.93
CA TYR A 36 0.36 0.96 5.28
C TYR A 36 1.26 -0.15 5.86
N THR A 37 0.77 -1.39 5.85
CA THR A 37 1.50 -2.56 6.34
C THR A 37 2.83 -2.67 5.59
N ARG A 38 2.83 -2.53 4.27
CA ARG A 38 4.07 -2.63 3.49
C ARG A 38 5.13 -1.58 3.88
N ALA A 39 4.72 -0.37 4.26
CA ALA A 39 5.62 0.65 4.77
C ALA A 39 6.17 0.26 6.17
N ARG A 40 5.31 -0.20 7.08
CA ARG A 40 5.72 -0.70 8.41
C ARG A 40 6.72 -1.85 8.31
N GLU A 41 6.51 -2.79 7.37
CA GLU A 41 7.43 -3.89 7.07
C GLU A 41 8.80 -3.44 6.55
N ARG A 42 8.91 -2.21 6.04
CA ARG A 42 10.17 -1.59 5.61
C ARG A 42 10.78 -0.67 6.67
N GLY A 43 10.21 -0.65 7.88
CA GLY A 43 10.76 0.08 9.03
C GLY A 43 10.34 1.55 9.12
N PHE A 44 9.34 1.98 8.34
CA PHE A 44 8.79 3.34 8.42
C PHE A 44 8.03 3.52 9.72
N GLY A 45 8.01 4.73 10.31
CA GLY A 45 7.16 5.04 11.46
C GLY A 45 5.66 5.00 11.15
N GLU A 46 4.79 5.14 12.15
CA GLU A 46 3.34 5.10 11.96
C GLU A 46 2.84 6.24 11.06
N LEU A 47 3.31 7.47 11.32
CA LEU A 47 2.95 8.64 10.51
C LEU A 47 3.50 8.53 9.09
N ASP A 48 4.76 8.11 8.93
CA ASP A 48 5.37 7.94 7.61
C ASP A 48 4.65 6.84 6.81
N SER A 49 4.18 5.80 7.49
CA SER A 49 3.38 4.74 6.87
C SER A 49 2.00 5.22 6.45
N LEU A 50 1.38 6.13 7.22
CA LEU A 50 0.14 6.79 6.82
C LEU A 50 0.36 7.66 5.58
N VAL A 51 1.42 8.46 5.54
CA VAL A 51 1.77 9.29 4.37
C VAL A 51 2.06 8.40 3.17
N TYR A 52 2.81 7.31 3.34
CA TYR A 52 3.06 6.33 2.29
C TYR A 52 1.76 5.75 1.74
N ALA A 53 0.85 5.32 2.62
CA ALA A 53 -0.44 4.79 2.22
C ALA A 53 -1.29 5.82 1.47
N ALA A 54 -1.28 7.09 1.90
CA ALA A 54 -1.99 8.18 1.24
C ALA A 54 -1.45 8.43 -0.18
N LEU A 55 -0.13 8.52 -0.33
CA LEU A 55 0.50 8.72 -1.64
C LEU A 55 0.25 7.51 -2.56
N ALA A 56 0.38 6.29 -2.06
CA ALA A 56 0.12 5.08 -2.84
C ALA A 56 -1.35 4.98 -3.28
N SER A 57 -2.28 5.32 -2.39
CA SER A 57 -3.72 5.36 -2.70
C SER A 57 -4.01 6.40 -3.78
N ALA A 58 -3.47 7.60 -3.65
CA ALA A 58 -3.62 8.65 -4.67
C ALA A 58 -3.01 8.25 -6.02
N MET A 59 -1.85 7.57 -6.02
CA MET A 59 -1.24 7.06 -7.25
C MET A 59 -2.12 6.00 -7.92
N TYR A 60 -2.77 5.13 -7.15
CA TYR A 60 -3.70 4.14 -7.68
C TYR A 60 -4.94 4.83 -8.30
N GLU A 61 -5.55 5.73 -7.55
CA GLU A 61 -6.76 6.48 -7.93
C GLU A 61 -6.55 7.27 -9.23
N PHE A 62 -5.50 8.10 -9.28
CA PHE A 62 -5.18 8.93 -10.46
C PHE A 62 -4.46 8.15 -11.56
N GLY A 63 -3.98 6.95 -11.28
CA GLY A 63 -3.27 6.10 -12.22
C GLY A 63 -4.19 5.08 -12.86
N THR A 64 -4.36 3.96 -12.17
CA THR A 64 -5.03 2.77 -12.68
C THR A 64 -6.54 2.96 -12.74
N GLU A 65 -7.13 3.49 -11.68
CA GLU A 65 -8.59 3.65 -11.58
C GLU A 65 -9.10 4.70 -12.55
N ALA A 66 -8.36 5.80 -12.70
CA ALA A 66 -8.59 6.83 -13.71
C ALA A 66 -8.69 6.31 -15.16
N LEU A 67 -8.17 5.11 -15.48
CA LEU A 67 -8.35 4.50 -16.81
C LEU A 67 -9.80 4.10 -17.09
N PHE A 68 -10.56 3.81 -16.03
CA PHE A 68 -11.91 3.27 -16.10
C PHE A 68 -12.94 4.25 -15.57
N GLU A 69 -12.64 4.91 -14.45
CA GLU A 69 -13.57 5.75 -13.67
C GLU A 69 -12.90 7.07 -13.26
N ARG A 70 -13.66 8.00 -12.67
CA ARG A 70 -13.12 9.31 -12.26
C ARG A 70 -12.62 9.21 -10.82
N PRO A 71 -11.45 9.78 -10.49
CA PRO A 71 -10.95 9.81 -9.13
C PRO A 71 -11.98 10.33 -8.12
N SER A 72 -12.01 9.70 -6.96
CA SER A 72 -12.92 10.04 -5.86
C SER A 72 -12.24 10.85 -4.76
N TYR A 73 -12.84 11.97 -4.37
CA TYR A 73 -12.32 12.77 -3.26
C TYR A 73 -12.38 12.04 -1.92
N GLN A 74 -13.38 11.19 -1.71
CA GLN A 74 -13.53 10.49 -0.43
C GLN A 74 -12.48 9.40 -0.29
N ASP A 75 -12.13 8.70 -1.37
CA ASP A 75 -11.20 7.59 -1.33
C ASP A 75 -9.77 8.04 -1.12
N LEU A 76 -9.43 9.27 -1.53
CA LEU A 76 -8.17 9.92 -1.15
C LEU A 76 -8.01 10.12 0.37
N ILE A 77 -9.10 10.07 1.14
CA ILE A 77 -9.13 10.28 2.59
C ILE A 77 -9.44 8.98 3.33
N SER A 78 -10.52 8.30 2.97
CA SER A 78 -11.01 7.08 3.62
C SER A 78 -10.03 5.92 3.46
N THR A 79 -9.45 5.75 2.27
CA THR A 79 -8.50 4.67 1.94
C THR A 79 -7.29 4.71 2.88
N PRO A 80 -6.50 5.81 2.95
CA PRO A 80 -5.32 5.83 3.81
C PRO A 80 -5.65 5.84 5.31
N ILE A 81 -6.71 6.53 5.74
CA ILE A 81 -7.07 6.59 7.16
C ILE A 81 -7.61 5.23 7.64
N GLY A 82 -8.59 4.67 6.94
CA GLY A 82 -9.12 3.35 7.25
C GLY A 82 -8.05 2.27 7.13
N GLY A 83 -7.19 2.38 6.12
CA GLY A 83 -6.04 1.52 5.94
C GLY A 83 -5.04 1.55 7.08
N ALA A 84 -4.70 2.74 7.59
CA ALA A 84 -3.81 2.87 8.74
C ALA A 84 -4.43 2.28 10.01
N LEU A 85 -5.73 2.49 10.25
CA LEU A 85 -6.42 1.90 11.40
C LEU A 85 -6.39 0.37 11.36
N ILE A 86 -6.71 -0.22 10.19
CA ILE A 86 -6.65 -1.67 9.99
C ILE A 86 -5.20 -2.17 10.13
N GLY A 87 -4.24 -1.50 9.50
CA GLY A 87 -2.83 -1.86 9.54
C GLY A 87 -2.25 -1.87 10.95
N LEU A 88 -2.54 -0.84 11.74
CA LEU A 88 -2.16 -0.75 13.16
C LEU A 88 -2.78 -1.88 13.99
N ALA A 89 -4.05 -2.23 13.74
CA ALA A 89 -4.70 -3.34 14.42
C ALA A 89 -4.10 -4.70 14.05
N LEU A 90 -3.64 -4.87 12.80
CA LEU A 90 -3.02 -6.10 12.31
C LEU A 90 -1.55 -6.25 12.74
N GLU A 91 -0.83 -5.16 12.94
CA GLU A 91 0.60 -5.15 13.28
C GLU A 91 1.00 -6.06 14.45
N PRO A 92 0.33 -6.05 15.63
CA PRO A 92 0.67 -6.95 16.73
C PRO A 92 0.43 -8.42 16.38
N ILE A 93 -0.63 -8.72 15.61
CA ILE A 93 -0.94 -10.10 15.17
C ILE A 93 0.13 -10.60 14.20
N ARG A 94 0.49 -9.77 13.21
CA ARG A 94 1.57 -10.07 12.26
C ARG A 94 2.90 -10.30 12.98
N SER A 95 3.23 -9.45 13.95
CA SER A 95 4.45 -9.58 14.75
C SER A 95 4.46 -10.87 15.55
N TRP A 96 3.36 -11.21 16.22
CA TRP A 96 3.22 -12.48 16.93
C TRP A 96 3.38 -13.69 16.00
N ILE A 97 2.75 -13.67 14.82
CA ILE A 97 2.88 -14.75 13.83
C ILE A 97 4.34 -14.94 13.40
N LYS A 98 5.06 -13.87 13.09
CA LYS A 98 6.46 -13.93 12.66
C LYS A 98 7.41 -14.45 13.73
N LEU A 99 7.05 -14.31 15.00
CA LEU A 99 7.84 -14.79 16.13
C LEU A 99 7.57 -16.26 16.47
N LYS A 100 6.59 -16.91 15.84
CA LYS A 100 6.32 -18.34 16.06
C LYS A 100 7.52 -19.18 15.61
N PRO A 101 7.99 -20.15 16.42
CA PRO A 101 9.06 -21.07 16.02
C PRO A 101 8.69 -21.95 14.82
N ASP A 102 7.41 -22.31 14.71
CA ASP A 102 6.87 -23.20 13.66
C ASP A 102 5.54 -22.64 13.11
N PRO A 103 5.58 -21.58 12.27
CA PRO A 103 4.39 -20.97 11.70
C PRO A 103 3.71 -21.93 10.73
N LYS A 104 2.39 -22.07 10.85
CA LYS A 104 1.60 -22.97 10.02
C LYS A 104 1.27 -22.33 8.66
N TRP A 105 0.70 -23.11 7.75
CA TRP A 105 0.32 -22.60 6.43
C TRP A 105 -0.68 -21.43 6.50
N TYR A 106 -1.61 -21.45 7.47
CA TYR A 106 -2.58 -20.37 7.66
C TYR A 106 -1.93 -19.09 8.21
N ASP A 107 -0.83 -19.20 8.95
CA ASP A 107 -0.04 -18.07 9.41
C ASP A 107 0.61 -17.36 8.21
N GLN A 108 1.17 -18.14 7.29
CA GLN A 108 1.73 -17.62 6.04
C GLN A 108 0.66 -17.01 5.14
N LEU A 109 -0.51 -17.65 5.03
CA LEU A 109 -1.65 -17.11 4.28
C LEU A 109 -2.11 -15.78 4.87
N PHE A 110 -2.18 -15.67 6.20
CA PHE A 110 -2.53 -14.41 6.87
C PHE A 110 -1.51 -13.30 6.56
N LEU A 111 -0.21 -13.59 6.67
CA LEU A 111 0.83 -12.62 6.35
C LEU A 111 0.78 -12.18 4.87
N ALA A 112 0.51 -13.11 3.97
CA ALA A 112 0.34 -12.86 2.54
C ALA A 112 -0.92 -12.03 2.25
N ALA A 113 -2.05 -12.35 2.88
CA ALA A 113 -3.30 -11.64 2.69
C ALA A 113 -3.24 -10.20 3.22
N THR A 114 -2.44 -9.95 4.25
CA THR A 114 -2.30 -8.61 4.87
C THR A 114 -1.10 -7.81 4.34
N ASP A 115 -0.21 -8.42 3.56
CA ASP A 115 0.83 -7.74 2.76
C ASP A 115 1.06 -8.46 1.42
N PRO A 116 0.09 -8.42 0.49
CA PRO A 116 0.21 -9.08 -0.82
C PRO A 116 1.35 -8.48 -1.65
N ILE A 117 1.66 -7.19 -1.45
CA ILE A 117 2.77 -6.51 -2.13
C ILE A 117 4.11 -7.07 -1.63
N GLY A 118 4.24 -7.34 -0.33
CA GLY A 118 5.41 -8.00 0.25
C GLY A 118 5.62 -9.41 -0.29
N LEU A 119 4.54 -10.18 -0.45
CA LEU A 119 4.60 -11.51 -1.09
C LEU A 119 5.15 -11.40 -2.51
N LEU A 120 4.57 -10.53 -3.34
CA LEU A 120 5.00 -10.35 -4.73
C LEU A 120 6.46 -9.89 -4.83
N ASN A 121 6.88 -8.95 -3.97
CA ASN A 121 8.27 -8.53 -3.88
C ASN A 121 9.19 -9.72 -3.56
N GLY A 122 8.85 -10.54 -2.57
CA GLY A 122 9.65 -11.71 -2.20
C GLY A 122 9.73 -12.76 -3.31
N MET A 123 8.66 -12.94 -4.10
CA MET A 123 8.68 -13.83 -5.28
C MET A 123 9.62 -13.30 -6.36
N PHE A 124 9.56 -12.00 -6.64
CA PHE A 124 10.41 -11.35 -7.64
C PHE A 124 11.89 -11.36 -7.24
N GLU A 125 12.19 -11.04 -5.99
CA GLU A 125 13.53 -11.11 -5.40
C GLU A 125 14.13 -12.51 -5.52
N ARG A 126 13.35 -13.56 -5.22
CA ARG A 126 13.79 -14.95 -5.40
C ARG A 126 14.03 -15.30 -6.85
N ALA A 127 13.15 -14.90 -7.75
CA ALA A 127 13.26 -15.20 -9.18
C ALA A 127 14.50 -14.56 -9.81
N LEU A 128 14.86 -13.35 -9.35
CA LEU A 128 16.01 -12.61 -9.87
C LEU A 128 17.30 -12.79 -9.08
N GLY A 129 17.26 -13.47 -7.93
CA GLY A 129 18.43 -13.61 -7.05
C GLY A 129 18.90 -12.29 -6.40
N ILE A 130 18.01 -11.29 -6.33
CA ILE A 130 18.31 -9.98 -5.75
C ILE A 130 17.61 -9.83 -4.40
N LYS A 131 18.24 -9.13 -3.46
CA LYS A 131 17.58 -8.61 -2.25
C LYS A 131 17.49 -7.10 -2.37
N SER A 132 16.29 -6.54 -2.19
CA SER A 132 16.07 -5.11 -2.23
C SER A 132 15.67 -4.57 -0.85
N ASP A 133 16.42 -3.60 -0.34
CA ASP A 133 16.01 -2.80 0.81
C ASP A 133 15.73 -1.38 0.34
N LEU A 134 14.49 -0.94 0.49
CA LEU A 134 14.06 0.42 0.17
C LEU A 134 13.66 1.10 1.48
N ARG A 135 14.45 2.09 1.88
CA ARG A 135 14.15 2.96 3.01
C ARG A 135 13.91 4.38 2.52
N VAL A 136 12.80 4.97 2.95
CA VAL A 136 12.57 6.40 2.79
C VAL A 136 12.63 7.01 4.17
N ASP A 137 13.57 7.93 4.35
CA ASP A 137 13.78 8.66 5.60
C ASP A 137 13.43 10.14 5.35
N LEU A 138 12.43 10.62 6.08
CA LEU A 138 12.10 12.04 6.12
C LEU A 138 13.04 12.70 7.14
N GLY A 139 14.25 13.05 6.69
CA GLY A 139 15.26 13.65 7.55
C GLY A 139 14.80 14.98 8.15
N GLN A 140 15.44 15.44 9.23
CA GLN A 140 15.15 16.77 9.78
C GLN A 140 15.41 17.88 8.73
N GLY A 141 14.33 18.60 8.36
CA GLY A 141 14.30 19.61 7.29
C GLY A 141 13.52 19.13 6.06
N ASN A 142 13.24 20.00 5.08
CA ASN A 142 12.50 19.67 3.84
C ASN A 142 13.28 18.75 2.88
N ARG A 143 14.01 17.74 3.37
CA ARG A 143 14.82 16.82 2.58
C ARG A 143 14.35 15.38 2.79
N ILE A 144 13.96 14.75 1.69
CA ILE A 144 13.56 13.34 1.63
C ILE A 144 14.79 12.54 1.16
N TYR A 145 15.21 11.56 1.96
CA TYR A 145 16.26 10.62 1.56
C TYR A 145 15.62 9.30 1.15
N VAL A 146 15.90 8.87 -0.08
CA VAL A 146 15.50 7.54 -0.56
C VAL A 146 16.77 6.72 -0.73
N GLN A 147 16.91 5.66 0.06
CA GLN A 147 18.02 4.72 -0.05
C GLN A 147 17.50 3.41 -0.62
N LEU A 148 17.96 3.06 -1.83
CA LEU A 148 17.80 1.73 -2.41
C LEU A 148 19.12 0.98 -2.28
N ARG A 149 19.11 -0.16 -1.59
CA ARG A 149 20.22 -1.12 -1.59
C ARG A 149 19.81 -2.37 -2.34
N LEU A 150 20.62 -2.74 -3.33
CA LEU A 150 20.49 -4.00 -4.06
C LEU A 150 21.68 -4.88 -3.69
N ASN A 151 21.41 -6.04 -3.11
CA ASN A 151 22.41 -7.05 -2.85
C ASN A 151 22.12 -8.26 -3.75
N TRP A 152 23.14 -8.76 -4.44
CA TRP A 152 23.05 -10.04 -5.13
C TRP A 152 23.33 -11.16 -4.13
N ASN A 153 22.56 -12.25 -4.22
CA ASN A 153 22.86 -13.49 -3.50
C ASN A 153 23.95 -14.30 -4.21
#